data_AF-A0A537YNT4-F1
#
_entry.id   AF-A0A537YNT4-F1
#
_cell.length_a   1.000
_cell.length_b   1.000
_cell.length_c   1.000
_cell.angle_alpha   90.00
_cell.angle_beta   90.00
_cell.angle_gamma   90.00
#
_symmetry.space_group_name_H-M   'P 1'
#
loop_
_entity.id
_entity.type
_entity.pdbx_description
1 polymer ?
#
loop_
_entity_poly.entity_id
_entity_poly.type
_entity_poly.pdbx_seq_one_letter_code
_entity_poly.pdbx_strand_id
1 'polypeptide(L)'
;MSGKKLVVSLVAVAALVGAVPSMAADATPETYKAEVEPICKVNTEANEKILKGVRAKVKSGQLDAAAKQFRAAAKALKKARAELLQVPKPPADATRLTKWLGYVKTEVQLFETVATKLAKDEETSAQKMVVRLISTAKQANNQVLDYEFRYCRLQPSKFL
;
A
#
# COMPACT_ATOMS: atom_id res chain seq x y z
N MET A 1 6.15 -39.93 -77.57
CA MET A 1 5.19 -40.61 -76.67
C MET A 1 5.47 -40.09 -75.26
N SER A 2 4.61 -39.21 -74.73
CA SER A 2 3.74 -39.49 -73.56
C SER A 2 4.56 -39.74 -72.29
N GLY A 3 4.57 -38.95 -71.22
CA GLY A 3 3.68 -37.90 -70.74
C GLY A 3 3.55 -38.05 -69.21
N LYS A 4 3.53 -36.94 -68.44
CA LYS A 4 2.95 -36.78 -67.08
C LYS A 4 3.50 -37.72 -65.96
N LYS A 5 3.90 -37.25 -64.77
CA LYS A 5 3.12 -36.47 -63.78
C LYS A 5 4.04 -35.86 -62.70
N LEU A 6 3.59 -34.70 -62.19
CA LEU A 6 3.93 -34.10 -60.89
C LEU A 6 3.87 -35.11 -59.74
N VAL A 7 4.74 -34.96 -58.73
CA VAL A 7 4.33 -34.79 -57.31
C VAL A 7 5.38 -33.94 -56.58
N VAL A 8 4.97 -32.75 -56.14
CA VAL A 8 5.63 -31.91 -55.13
C VAL A 8 5.31 -32.51 -53.76
N SER A 9 6.27 -32.60 -52.83
CA SER A 9 5.97 -32.84 -51.42
C SER A 9 6.80 -31.91 -50.54
N LEU A 10 6.14 -30.80 -50.18
CA LEU A 10 6.50 -29.88 -49.10
C LEU A 10 6.31 -30.62 -47.77
N VAL A 11 7.38 -30.84 -47.01
CA VAL A 11 7.26 -31.24 -45.60
C VAL A 11 7.20 -29.96 -44.77
N ALA A 12 5.99 -29.53 -44.44
CA ALA A 12 5.74 -28.48 -43.46
C ALA A 12 5.97 -29.06 -42.05
N VAL A 13 7.04 -28.63 -41.38
CA VAL A 13 7.23 -28.87 -39.95
C VAL A 13 6.27 -27.96 -39.20
N ALA A 14 5.13 -28.52 -38.78
CA ALA A 14 4.18 -27.85 -37.93
C ALA A 14 4.78 -27.65 -36.53
N ALA A 15 5.25 -26.43 -36.25
CA ALA A 15 5.55 -25.99 -34.89
C ALA A 15 4.22 -25.84 -34.13
N LEU A 16 3.79 -26.91 -33.46
CA LEU A 16 2.78 -26.86 -32.42
C LEU A 16 3.38 -26.17 -31.18
N VAL A 17 3.44 -24.84 -31.22
CA VAL A 17 3.56 -24.03 -30.02
C VAL A 17 2.21 -24.12 -29.32
N GLY A 18 2.05 -25.11 -28.45
CA GLY A 18 0.90 -25.19 -27.56
C GLY A 18 0.85 -23.89 -26.75
N ALA A 19 -0.18 -23.08 -27.00
CA ALA A 19 -0.53 -21.98 -26.11
C ALA A 19 -0.95 -22.60 -24.77
N VAL A 20 0.01 -22.75 -23.86
CA VAL A 20 -0.30 -22.96 -22.44
C VAL A 20 -1.08 -21.72 -22.01
N PRO A 21 -2.34 -21.83 -21.59
CA PRO A 21 -2.97 -20.73 -20.90
C PRO A 21 -2.09 -20.45 -19.68
N SER A 22 -1.51 -19.25 -19.64
CA SER A 22 -1.02 -18.66 -18.42
C SER A 22 -2.23 -18.53 -17.49
N MET A 23 -2.55 -19.60 -16.76
CA MET A 23 -3.31 -19.50 -15.52
C MET A 23 -2.45 -18.56 -14.66
N ALA A 24 -2.77 -17.27 -14.67
CA ALA A 24 -2.31 -16.37 -13.64
C ALA A 24 -2.78 -17.03 -12.35
N ALA A 25 -1.86 -17.70 -11.65
CA ALA A 25 -2.18 -18.35 -10.40
C ALA A 25 -2.82 -17.28 -9.53
N ASP A 26 -4.05 -17.54 -9.04
CA ASP A 26 -4.73 -16.62 -8.16
C ASP A 26 -3.77 -16.26 -7.02
N ALA A 27 -3.69 -14.96 -6.69
CA ALA A 27 -2.84 -14.51 -5.60
C ALA A 27 -3.20 -15.30 -4.33
N THR A 28 -2.19 -15.86 -3.67
CA THR A 28 -2.32 -16.52 -2.37
C THR A 28 -2.03 -15.50 -1.26
N PRO A 29 -2.49 -15.73 -0.01
CA PRO A 29 -2.09 -14.88 1.12
C PRO A 29 -0.57 -14.74 1.25
N GLU A 30 0.19 -15.80 0.98
CA GLU A 30 1.65 -15.84 1.06
C GLU A 30 2.30 -14.97 -0.02
N THR A 31 1.85 -15.10 -1.28
CA THR A 31 2.37 -14.28 -2.39
C THR A 31 1.97 -12.82 -2.22
N TYR A 32 0.72 -12.56 -1.79
CA TYR A 32 0.26 -11.20 -1.46
C TYR A 32 1.16 -10.58 -0.39
N LYS A 33 1.46 -11.33 0.68
CA LYS A 33 2.34 -10.86 1.75
C LYS A 33 3.73 -10.50 1.25
N ALA A 34 4.33 -11.38 0.45
CA ALA A 34 5.66 -11.18 -0.11
C ALA A 34 5.74 -9.91 -0.98
N GLU A 35 4.67 -9.57 -1.70
CA GLU A 35 4.62 -8.38 -2.55
C GLU A 35 4.37 -7.07 -1.77
N VAL A 36 3.52 -7.09 -0.74
CA VAL A 36 3.17 -5.86 0.00
C VAL A 36 4.20 -5.47 1.06
N GLU A 37 4.90 -6.42 1.67
CA GLU A 37 5.86 -6.15 2.75
C GLU A 37 6.98 -5.17 2.35
N PRO A 38 7.63 -5.30 1.18
CA PRO A 38 8.62 -4.32 0.72
C PRO A 38 8.05 -2.91 0.57
N ILE A 39 6.83 -2.77 0.04
CA ILE A 39 6.13 -1.48 -0.10
C ILE A 39 5.92 -0.84 1.27
N CYS A 40 5.38 -1.61 2.21
CA CYS A 40 5.13 -1.16 3.57
C CYS A 40 6.43 -0.84 4.33
N LYS A 41 7.51 -1.58 4.08
CA LYS A 41 8.83 -1.33 4.67
C LYS A 41 9.35 0.04 4.26
N VAL A 42 9.36 0.34 2.97
CA VAL A 42 9.79 1.64 2.44
C VAL A 42 8.98 2.78 3.07
N ASN A 43 7.66 2.63 3.16
CA ASN A 43 6.79 3.61 3.80
C ASN A 43 7.07 3.78 5.30
N THR A 44 7.23 2.66 6.02
CA THR A 44 7.48 2.67 7.48
C THR A 44 8.78 3.38 7.79
N GLU A 45 9.87 3.02 7.11
CA GLU A 45 11.18 3.66 7.31
C GLU A 45 11.17 5.13 6.91
N ALA A 46 10.42 5.51 5.85
CA ALA A 46 10.25 6.90 5.47
C ALA A 46 9.50 7.69 6.56
N ASN A 47 8.37 7.18 7.05
CA ASN A 47 7.59 7.84 8.08
C ASN A 47 8.31 7.90 9.43
N GLU A 48 9.10 6.89 9.78
CA GLU A 48 9.98 6.92 10.96
C GLU A 48 10.96 8.08 10.91
N LYS A 49 11.58 8.31 9.76
CA LYS A 49 12.50 9.45 9.54
C LYS A 49 11.74 10.78 9.53
N ILE A 50 10.64 10.86 8.80
CA ILE A 50 9.84 12.08 8.62
C ILE A 50 9.24 12.56 9.94
N LEU A 51 8.66 11.66 10.74
CA LEU A 51 7.94 12.00 11.97
C LEU A 51 8.86 12.04 13.19
N LYS A 52 10.16 11.79 13.03
CA LYS A 52 11.13 11.87 14.13
C LYS A 52 11.04 13.23 14.82
N GLY A 53 10.77 13.21 16.13
CA GLY A 53 10.69 14.41 16.97
C GLY A 53 9.44 15.26 16.80
N VAL A 54 8.44 14.85 16.00
CA VAL A 54 7.23 15.65 15.74
C VAL A 54 6.48 16.00 17.04
N ARG A 55 6.40 15.06 17.99
CA ARG A 55 5.79 15.29 19.32
C ARG A 55 6.48 16.42 20.09
N ALA A 56 7.81 16.49 20.04
CA ALA A 56 8.55 17.55 20.71
C ALA A 56 8.26 18.92 20.08
N LYS A 57 8.14 18.97 18.74
CA LYS A 57 7.78 20.20 18.02
C LYS A 57 6.40 20.71 18.38
N VAL A 58 5.41 19.82 18.46
CA VAL A 58 4.06 20.19 18.89
C VAL A 58 4.11 20.78 20.30
N LYS A 59 4.76 20.09 21.24
CA LYS A 59 4.89 20.55 22.64
C LYS A 59 5.62 21.89 22.80
N SER A 60 6.55 22.21 21.90
CA SER A 60 7.29 23.48 21.94
C SER A 60 6.65 24.58 21.09
N GLY A 61 5.40 24.42 20.64
CA GLY A 61 4.69 25.39 19.81
C GLY A 61 5.24 25.53 18.38
N GLN A 62 6.12 24.64 17.92
CA GLN A 62 6.65 24.64 16.55
C GLN A 62 5.63 24.01 15.57
N LEU A 63 4.40 24.55 15.54
CA LEU A 63 3.26 23.91 14.90
C LEU A 63 3.38 23.88 13.36
N ASP A 64 3.92 24.91 12.72
CA ASP A 64 4.17 24.90 11.27
C ASP A 64 5.22 23.85 10.86
N ALA A 65 6.28 23.69 11.66
CA ALA A 65 7.30 22.67 11.40
C ALA A 65 6.72 21.26 11.58
N ALA A 66 5.90 21.04 12.62
CA ALA A 66 5.17 19.80 12.79
C ALA A 66 4.19 19.54 11.63
N ALA A 67 3.44 20.57 11.19
CA ALA A 67 2.53 20.48 10.05
C ALA A 67 3.25 19.99 8.79
N LYS A 68 4.44 20.53 8.49
CA LYS A 68 5.28 20.08 7.36
C LYS A 68 5.64 18.60 7.45
N GLN A 69 5.98 18.09 8.64
CA GLN A 69 6.24 16.67 8.85
C GLN A 69 4.99 15.81 8.60
N PHE A 70 3.82 16.22 9.11
CA PHE A 70 2.57 15.50 8.84
C PHE A 70 2.20 15.49 7.35
N ARG A 71 2.39 16.59 6.60
CA ARG A 71 2.18 16.62 5.14
C ARG A 71 3.12 15.66 4.41
N ALA A 72 4.39 15.64 4.80
CA ALA A 72 5.37 14.73 4.21
C ALA A 72 5.01 13.26 4.47
N ALA A 73 4.56 12.93 5.69
CA ALA A 73 4.12 11.59 6.05
C ALA A 73 2.86 11.17 5.28
N ALA A 74 1.88 12.08 5.12
CA ALA A 74 0.71 11.85 4.28
C ALA A 74 1.10 11.50 2.84
N LYS A 75 2.06 12.25 2.27
CA LYS A 75 2.54 12.02 0.90
C LYS A 75 3.20 10.66 0.75
N ALA A 76 4.03 10.25 1.70
CA ALA A 76 4.66 8.94 1.71
C ALA A 76 3.61 7.81 1.78
N LEU A 77 2.65 7.91 2.71
CA LEU A 77 1.60 6.91 2.86
C LEU A 77 0.65 6.85 1.65
N LYS A 78 0.34 8.00 1.05
CA LYS A 78 -0.46 8.09 -0.17
C LYS A 78 0.20 7.36 -1.34
N LYS A 79 1.53 7.52 -1.50
CA LYS A 79 2.32 6.79 -2.49
C LYS A 79 2.28 5.28 -2.22
N ALA A 80 2.58 4.86 -1.00
CA ALA A 80 2.56 3.46 -0.61
C ALA A 80 1.20 2.81 -0.86
N ARG A 81 0.10 3.50 -0.52
CA ARG A 81 -1.26 3.03 -0.81
C ARG A 81 -1.51 2.85 -2.31
N ALA A 82 -1.00 3.76 -3.15
CA ALA A 82 -1.15 3.65 -4.60
C ALA A 82 -0.45 2.39 -5.14
N GLU A 83 0.73 2.07 -4.62
CA GLU A 83 1.48 0.84 -4.94
C GLU A 83 0.73 -0.41 -4.44
N LEU A 84 0.26 -0.41 -3.19
CA LEU A 84 -0.53 -1.51 -2.62
C LEU A 84 -1.82 -1.81 -3.40
N LEU A 85 -2.43 -0.80 -4.02
CA LEU A 85 -3.62 -0.99 -4.85
C LEU A 85 -3.35 -1.78 -6.13
N GLN A 86 -2.10 -1.78 -6.62
CA GLN A 86 -1.71 -2.54 -7.81
C GLN A 86 -1.48 -4.02 -7.53
N VAL A 87 -1.30 -4.40 -6.26
CA VAL A 87 -1.07 -5.79 -5.88
C VAL A 87 -2.39 -6.57 -5.98
N PRO A 88 -2.45 -7.64 -6.80
CA PRO A 88 -3.62 -8.50 -6.92
C PRO A 88 -3.98 -9.12 -5.56
N LYS A 89 -5.25 -9.02 -5.16
CA LYS A 89 -5.69 -9.55 -3.86
C LYS A 89 -6.07 -11.03 -4.02
N PRO A 90 -5.79 -11.87 -3.01
CA PRO A 90 -6.36 -13.19 -2.94
C PRO A 90 -7.90 -13.12 -2.99
N PRO A 91 -8.58 -13.88 -3.86
CA PRO A 91 -10.03 -13.78 -4.03
C PRO A 91 -10.80 -13.96 -2.71
N ALA A 92 -10.39 -14.92 -1.87
CA ALA A 92 -10.99 -15.19 -0.56
C ALA A 92 -10.91 -13.99 0.41
N ASP A 93 -9.94 -13.11 0.21
CA ASP A 93 -9.59 -12.03 1.14
C ASP A 93 -9.89 -10.64 0.57
N ALA A 94 -10.35 -10.58 -0.68
CA ALA A 94 -10.51 -9.35 -1.45
C ALA A 94 -11.33 -8.29 -0.70
N THR A 95 -12.43 -8.69 -0.06
CA THR A 95 -13.29 -7.79 0.72
C THR A 95 -12.56 -7.21 1.93
N ARG A 96 -11.86 -8.03 2.73
CA ARG A 96 -11.16 -7.56 3.93
C ARG A 96 -9.96 -6.69 3.58
N LEU A 97 -9.22 -7.05 2.54
CA LEU A 97 -8.08 -6.26 2.05
C LEU A 97 -8.52 -4.93 1.43
N THR A 98 -9.68 -4.90 0.76
CA THR A 98 -10.29 -3.65 0.29
C THR A 98 -10.65 -2.74 1.46
N LYS A 99 -11.22 -3.30 2.54
CA LYS A 99 -11.51 -2.56 3.76
C LYS A 99 -10.25 -2.04 4.45
N TRP A 100 -9.20 -2.87 4.54
CA TRP A 100 -7.88 -2.46 5.04
C TRP A 100 -7.32 -1.26 4.26
N LEU A 101 -7.29 -1.33 2.93
CA LEU A 101 -6.84 -0.22 2.07
C LEU A 101 -7.76 1.00 2.13
N GLY A 102 -9.02 0.81 2.52
CA GLY A 102 -9.97 1.85 2.89
C GLY A 102 -9.53 2.60 4.14
N TYR A 103 -9.15 1.89 5.21
CA TYR A 103 -8.59 2.51 6.41
C TYR A 103 -7.27 3.23 6.12
N VAL A 104 -6.37 2.65 5.30
CA VAL A 104 -5.14 3.33 4.87
C VAL A 104 -5.46 4.67 4.18
N LYS A 105 -6.53 4.73 3.37
CA LYS A 105 -7.00 6.00 2.76
C LYS A 105 -7.40 7.01 3.83
N THR A 106 -8.17 6.57 4.83
CA THR A 106 -8.60 7.43 5.95
C THR A 106 -7.40 7.92 6.75
N GLU A 107 -6.38 7.11 6.96
CA GLU A 107 -5.15 7.57 7.63
C GLU A 107 -4.44 8.68 6.86
N VAL A 108 -4.29 8.55 5.53
CA VAL A 108 -3.75 9.65 4.69
C VAL A 108 -4.52 10.95 4.92
N GLN A 109 -5.86 10.88 4.89
CA GLN A 109 -6.71 12.06 5.11
C GLN A 109 -6.55 12.64 6.53
N LEU A 110 -6.34 11.79 7.54
CA LEU A 110 -6.10 12.24 8.90
C LEU A 110 -4.72 12.90 9.04
N PHE A 111 -3.66 12.38 8.41
CA PHE A 111 -2.36 13.05 8.35
C PHE A 111 -2.49 14.45 7.70
N GLU A 112 -3.19 14.56 6.57
CA GLU A 112 -3.44 15.83 5.87
C GLU A 112 -4.25 16.82 6.74
N THR A 113 -5.24 16.32 7.46
CA THR A 113 -6.08 17.13 8.35
C THR A 113 -5.29 17.62 9.56
N VAL A 114 -4.51 16.76 10.21
CA VAL A 114 -3.61 17.15 11.31
C VAL A 114 -2.66 18.24 10.84
N ALA A 115 -2.02 18.07 9.69
CA ALA A 115 -1.15 19.09 9.12
C ALA A 115 -1.87 20.43 8.89
N THR A 116 -3.08 20.39 8.34
CA THR A 116 -3.88 21.59 8.08
C THR A 116 -4.24 22.32 9.39
N LYS A 117 -4.60 21.57 10.43
CA LYS A 117 -4.95 22.12 11.74
C LYS A 117 -3.75 22.73 12.45
N LEU A 118 -2.60 22.05 12.45
CA LEU A 118 -1.36 22.59 13.03
C LEU A 118 -0.89 23.86 12.30
N ALA A 119 -1.02 23.93 10.98
CA ALA A 119 -0.68 25.13 10.22
C ALA A 119 -1.61 26.33 10.47
N LYS A 120 -2.77 26.09 11.10
CA LYS A 120 -3.74 27.11 11.51
C LYS A 120 -3.68 27.40 13.01
N ASP A 121 -2.66 26.91 13.71
CA ASP A 121 -2.52 27.04 15.17
C ASP A 121 -3.64 26.34 15.98
N GLU A 122 -4.38 25.42 15.35
CA GLU A 122 -5.50 24.71 15.98
C GLU A 122 -5.04 23.41 16.69
N GLU A 123 -4.12 23.50 17.65
CA GLU A 123 -3.47 22.34 18.29
C GLU A 123 -4.47 21.33 18.88
N THR A 124 -5.44 21.79 19.67
CA THR A 124 -6.46 20.91 20.29
C THR A 124 -7.26 20.15 19.24
N SER A 125 -7.59 20.78 18.11
CA SER A 125 -8.27 20.14 16.99
C SER A 125 -7.37 19.12 16.29
N ALA A 126 -6.09 19.43 16.12
CA ALA A 126 -5.09 18.51 15.57
C ALA A 126 -4.94 17.26 16.45
N GLN A 127 -4.90 17.42 17.78
CA GLN A 127 -4.79 16.31 18.72
C GLN A 127 -5.98 15.35 18.64
N LYS A 128 -7.21 15.87 18.50
CA LYS A 128 -8.41 15.04 18.27
C LYS A 128 -8.25 14.17 17.01
N MET A 129 -7.67 14.72 15.95
CA MET A 129 -7.44 13.98 14.71
C MET A 129 -6.33 12.93 14.86
N VAL A 130 -5.29 13.20 15.65
CA VAL A 130 -4.28 12.21 16.03
C VAL A 130 -4.89 11.03 16.78
N VAL A 131 -5.80 11.27 17.73
CA VAL A 131 -6.50 10.19 18.44
C VAL A 131 -7.31 9.34 17.44
N ARG A 132 -8.00 9.98 16.49
CA ARG A 132 -8.74 9.28 15.43
C ARG A 132 -7.81 8.50 14.51
N LEU A 133 -6.62 9.01 14.20
CA LEU A 133 -5.59 8.32 13.42
C LEU A 133 -5.15 7.03 14.12
N ILE A 134 -4.86 7.09 15.42
CA ILE A 134 -4.48 5.91 16.22
C ILE A 134 -5.61 4.87 16.23
N SER A 135 -6.86 5.30 16.42
CA SER A 135 -8.02 4.38 16.37
C SER A 135 -8.21 3.74 14.99
N THR A 136 -8.02 4.52 13.92
CA THR A 136 -8.13 4.03 12.53
C THR A 136 -7.04 2.99 12.23
N ALA A 137 -5.80 3.23 12.68
CA ALA A 137 -4.70 2.28 12.53
C ALA A 137 -4.97 0.95 13.23
N LYS A 138 -5.57 0.97 14.42
CA LYS A 138 -6.01 -0.27 15.10
C LYS A 138 -7.05 -1.03 14.27
N GLN A 139 -8.05 -0.32 13.72
CA GLN A 139 -9.07 -0.95 12.87
C GLN A 139 -8.47 -1.53 11.58
N ALA A 140 -7.53 -0.82 10.96
CA ALA A 140 -6.78 -1.30 9.80
C ALA A 140 -6.03 -2.59 10.12
N ASN A 141 -5.22 -2.58 11.19
CA ASN A 141 -4.42 -3.73 11.61
C ASN A 141 -5.28 -4.95 11.91
N ASN A 142 -6.48 -4.75 12.48
CA ASN A 142 -7.41 -5.85 12.75
C ASN A 142 -7.91 -6.57 11.49
N GLN A 143 -7.87 -5.94 10.31
CA GLN A 143 -8.27 -6.58 9.06
C GLN A 143 -7.23 -7.57 8.52
N VAL A 144 -6.00 -7.54 9.03
CA VAL A 144 -4.84 -8.25 8.47
C VAL A 144 -3.98 -8.92 9.55
N LEU A 145 -4.59 -9.28 10.69
CA LEU A 145 -3.88 -9.91 11.80
C LEU A 145 -3.30 -11.28 11.42
N ASP A 146 -4.06 -12.04 10.63
CA ASP A 146 -3.74 -13.37 10.12
C ASP A 146 -2.62 -13.38 9.07
N TYR A 147 -2.42 -12.26 8.38
CA TYR A 147 -1.29 -12.09 7.45
C TYR A 147 0.06 -11.98 8.17
N GLU A 148 0.07 -11.74 9.49
CA GLU A 148 1.29 -11.62 10.30
C GLU A 148 2.31 -10.64 9.70
N PHE A 149 1.83 -9.48 9.25
CA PHE A 149 2.69 -8.47 8.65
C PHE A 149 3.70 -7.90 9.65
N ARG A 150 4.94 -7.71 9.20
CA ARG A 150 6.00 -7.03 9.92
C ARG A 150 5.95 -5.52 9.70
N TYR A 151 5.85 -5.07 8.45
CA TYR A 151 5.89 -3.64 8.11
C TYR A 151 4.54 -3.05 7.71
N CYS A 152 3.57 -3.86 7.27
CA CYS A 152 2.23 -3.35 6.91
C CYS A 152 1.31 -3.08 8.13
N ARG A 153 1.86 -3.12 9.35
CA ARG A 153 1.15 -2.72 10.57
C ARG A 153 1.33 -1.23 10.82
N LEU A 154 0.22 -0.51 10.83
CA LEU A 154 0.20 0.94 11.00
C LEU A 154 0.35 1.26 12.50
N GLN A 155 1.39 2.01 12.85
CA GLN A 155 1.76 2.30 14.26
C GLN A 155 2.03 3.79 14.50
N PRO A 156 1.07 4.69 14.22
CA PRO A 156 1.26 6.14 14.40
C PRO A 156 1.59 6.53 15.85
N SER A 157 1.17 5.73 16.84
CA SER A 157 1.47 5.96 18.27
C SER A 157 2.96 5.93 18.63
N LYS A 158 3.84 5.40 17.76
CA LYS A 158 5.29 5.45 17.97
C LYS A 158 5.85 6.87 17.89
N PHE A 159 5.15 7.80 17.25
CA PHE A 159 5.66 9.13 16.92
C PHE A 159 4.93 10.27 17.64
N LEU A 160 3.71 10.00 18.13
CA LEU A 160 2.72 11.01 18.53
C LEU A 160 2.45 11.02 20.04
#